data_AF-A0A959RMG7-F1
#
_entry.id   AF-A0A959RMG7-F1
#
_cell.length_a   1.000
_cell.length_b   1.000
_cell.length_c   1.000
_cell.angle_alpha   90.00
_cell.angle_beta   90.00
_cell.angle_gamma   90.00
#
_symmetry.space_group_name_H-M   'P 1'
#
loop_
_entity.id
_entity.type
_entity.pdbx_description
1 polymer ?
#
loop_
_entity_poly.entity_id
_entity_poly.type
_entity_poly.pdbx_seq_one_letter_code
_entity_poly.pdbx_strand_id
1 'polypeptide(L)' 'MKLRYFSHSACQISTNSGKVILIDPFLDDNPTSPVKSNEIKRVDYIVLTHAHGDHIGDAFKIADRTEPIFICVN' A
#
# COMPACT_ATOMS: atom_id res chain seq x y z
N MET A 1 -1.67 0.16 -17.80
CA MET A 1 -2.04 0.12 -16.37
C MET A 1 -1.69 -1.27 -15.88
N LYS A 2 -1.14 -1.40 -14.68
CA LYS A 2 -0.81 -2.69 -14.08
C LYS A 2 -1.34 -2.74 -12.65
N LEU A 3 -2.06 -3.80 -12.31
CA LEU A 3 -2.44 -4.13 -10.95
C LEU A 3 -1.53 -5.27 -10.46
N ARG A 4 -1.02 -5.17 -9.24
CA ARG A 4 -0.33 -6.25 -8.54
C ARG A 4 -1.06 -6.49 -7.22
N TYR A 5 -1.55 -7.71 -7.03
CA TYR A 5 -2.19 -8.14 -5.80
C TYR A 5 -1.15 -8.70 -4.81
N PHE A 6 -1.25 -8.33 -3.54
CA PHE A 6 -0.32 -8.70 -2.47
C PHE A 6 -0.96 -9.57 -1.38
N SER A 7 -2.10 -10.19 -1.65
CA SER A 7 -2.92 -10.89 -0.66
C SER A 7 -3.76 -9.99 0.25
N HIS A 8 -4.73 -10.60 0.93
CA HIS A 8 -5.77 -9.94 1.72
C HIS A 8 -6.47 -8.82 0.93
N SER A 9 -6.34 -7.57 1.37
CA SER A 9 -6.84 -6.39 0.65
C SER A 9 -5.72 -5.55 0.02
N ALA A 10 -4.46 -5.97 0.19
CA ALA A 10 -3.31 -5.21 -0.25
C ALA A 10 -3.12 -5.31 -1.77
N CYS A 11 -3.08 -4.17 -2.45
CA CYS A 11 -2.76 -4.13 -3.88
C CYS A 11 -2.04 -2.84 -4.29
N GLN A 12 -1.25 -2.94 -5.36
CA GLN A 12 -0.57 -1.82 -5.99
C GLN A 12 -1.10 -1.61 -7.40
N ILE A 13 -1.40 -0.36 -7.74
CA ILE A 13 -1.73 0.08 -9.09
C ILE A 13 -0.58 0.95 -9.62
N SER A 14 -0.13 0.64 -10.84
CA SER A 14 0.77 1.48 -11.61
C SER A 14 0.05 2.03 -12.84
N THR A 15 -0.10 3.35 -12.91
CA THR A 15 -0.80 4.04 -14.00
C THR A 15 0.12 4.19 -15.22
N ASN A 16 -0.46 4.47 -16.40
CA ASN A 16 0.32 4.79 -17.61
C ASN A 16 1.13 6.09 -17.46
N SER A 17 0.72 7.00 -16.56
CA SER A 17 1.42 8.24 -16.25
C SER A 17 2.55 8.06 -15.21
N GLY A 18 2.83 6.83 -14.78
CA GLY A 18 3.92 6.53 -13.83
C GLY A 18 3.56 6.74 -12.36
N LYS A 19 2.29 6.98 -12.02
CA LYS A 19 1.82 7.05 -10.64
C LYS A 19 1.71 5.65 -10.04
N VAL A 20 2.11 5.52 -8.77
CA VAL A 20 2.02 4.31 -7.98
C VAL A 20 1.05 4.55 -6.84
N ILE A 21 0.00 3.74 -6.77
CA ILE A 21 -1.03 3.78 -5.73
C ILE A 21 -0.93 2.47 -4.97
N LEU A 22 -0.92 2.54 -3.65
CA LEU A 22 -0.94 1.38 -2.77
C LEU A 22 -2.23 1.42 -1.95
N ILE A 23 -2.96 0.31 -1.93
CA ILE A 23 -4.24 0.19 -1.23
C ILE A 23 -4.04 -0.82 -0.09
N ASP A 24 -4.51 -0.46 1.12
CA ASP A 24 -4.55 -1.29 2.33
C ASP A 24 -3.26 -2.12 2.57
N PRO A 25 -2.10 -1.48 2.84
CA PRO A 25 -0.80 -2.14 2.82
C PRO A 25 -0.50 -3.00 4.06
N PHE A 26 -1.27 -4.05 4.29
CA PHE A 26 -0.98 -5.10 5.25
C PHE A 26 0.02 -6.11 4.65
N LEU A 27 1.32 -5.94 4.95
CA LEU A 27 2.42 -6.67 4.30
C LEU A 27 3.29 -7.46 5.28
N ASP A 28 3.84 -6.83 6.31
CA ASP A 28 4.85 -7.44 7.17
C ASP A 28 4.27 -8.55 8.03
N ASP A 29 3.08 -8.33 8.58
CA ASP A 29 2.33 -9.29 9.41
C ASP A 29 1.34 -10.14 8.60
N ASN A 30 1.22 -9.92 7.28
CA ASN A 30 0.41 -10.74 6.41
C ASN A 30 1.16 -12.04 6.05
N PRO A 31 0.69 -13.22 6.49
CA PRO A 31 1.39 -14.49 6.29
C PRO A 31 1.47 -14.92 4.82
N THR A 32 0.65 -14.32 3.97
CA THR A 32 0.53 -14.66 2.54
C THR A 32 0.97 -13.51 1.63
N SER A 33 1.47 -12.40 2.19
CA SER A 33 2.01 -11.33 1.37
C SER A 33 3.27 -11.79 0.63
N PRO A 34 3.35 -11.59 -0.70
CA PRO A 34 4.52 -11.95 -1.49
C PRO A 34 5.65 -10.93 -1.37
N VAL A 35 5.45 -9.85 -0.60
CA VAL A 35 6.42 -8.76 -0.39
C VAL A 35 6.40 -8.28 1.06
N LYS A 36 7.47 -7.64 1.48
CA LYS A 36 7.57 -6.88 2.73
C LYS A 36 7.49 -5.39 2.48
N SER A 37 7.13 -4.66 3.52
CA SER A 37 6.98 -3.21 3.48
C SER A 37 8.24 -2.55 2.92
N ASN A 38 9.44 -2.99 3.32
CA ASN A 38 10.73 -2.42 2.88
C ASN A 38 11.03 -2.60 1.36
N GLU A 39 10.30 -3.46 0.65
CA GLU A 39 10.42 -3.65 -0.80
C GLU A 39 9.66 -2.57 -1.59
N ILE A 40 8.70 -1.87 -0.96
CA ILE A 40 8.00 -0.75 -1.57
C ILE A 40 8.92 0.48 -1.58
N LYS A 41 9.56 0.74 -2.73
CA LYS A 41 10.54 1.84 -2.88
C LYS A 41 9.92 3.18 -3.24
N ARG A 42 8.72 3.19 -3.81
CA ARG A 42 8.03 4.39 -4.28
C ARG A 42 6.52 4.16 -4.23
N VAL A 43 5.79 5.13 -3.70
CA VAL A 43 4.33 5.21 -3.77
C VAL A 43 3.95 6.69 -3.78
N ASP A 44 3.05 7.09 -4.68
CA ASP A 44 2.54 8.46 -4.74
C ASP A 44 1.31 8.63 -3.84
N TYR A 45 0.49 7.58 -3.73
CA TYR A 45 -0.76 7.59 -2.96
C TYR A 45 -0.91 6.32 -2.13
N ILE A 46 -1.25 6.46 -0.85
CA ILE A 46 -1.75 5.36 -0.03
C ILE A 46 -3.25 5.56 0.16
N VAL A 47 -4.04 4.56 -0.24
CA VAL A 47 -5.50 4.55 -0.06
C VAL A 47 -5.83 3.57 1.05
N LEU A 48 -6.57 4.03 2.06
CA LEU A 48 -7.05 3.19 3.15
C LEU A 48 -8.57 3.10 3.08
N THR A 49 -9.08 1.88 2.97
CA THR A 49 -10.54 1.64 2.95
C THR A 49 -11.17 1.86 4.32
N HIS A 50 -10.47 1.49 5.39
CA HIS A 50 -10.83 1.73 6.79
C HIS A 50 -9.63 1.49 7.72
N ALA A 51 -9.83 1.65 9.03
CA ALA A 51 -8.75 1.75 10.03
C ALA A 51 -8.42 0.45 10.80
N HIS A 52 -8.88 -0.73 10.33
CA HIS A 52 -8.46 -1.98 10.97
C HIS A 52 -6.99 -2.30 10.67
N GLY A 53 -6.33 -3.03 11.56
CA GLY A 53 -4.89 -3.29 11.50
C GLY A 53 -4.46 -4.05 10.24
N ASP A 54 -5.31 -4.93 9.73
CA ASP A 54 -5.15 -5.67 8.47
C ASP A 54 -5.42 -4.83 7.21
N HIS A 55 -5.69 -3.53 7.36
CA HIS A 55 -5.82 -2.56 6.28
C HIS A 55 -4.83 -1.40 6.42
N ILE A 56 -4.70 -0.79 7.61
CA ILE A 56 -3.66 0.21 7.88
C ILE A 56 -2.27 -0.41 7.67
N GLY A 57 -2.05 -1.58 8.27
CA GLY A 57 -0.81 -2.35 8.14
C GLY A 57 0.46 -1.48 8.26
N ASP A 58 1.28 -1.57 7.22
CA ASP A 58 2.58 -0.91 7.12
C ASP A 58 2.52 0.51 6.52
N ALA A 59 1.33 1.11 6.38
CA ALA A 59 1.15 2.36 5.66
C ALA A 59 2.07 3.48 6.16
N PHE A 60 2.16 3.68 7.47
CA PHE A 60 3.02 4.72 8.05
C PHE A 60 4.51 4.39 7.89
N LYS A 61 4.92 3.13 8.07
CA LYS A 61 6.29 2.66 7.83
C LYS A 61 6.73 2.87 6.38
N ILE A 62 5.78 2.75 5.44
CA ILE A 62 5.98 3.07 4.02
C ILE A 62 6.07 4.58 3.82
N ALA A 63 5.16 5.33 4.42
CA ALA A 63 5.10 6.78 4.30
C ALA A 63 6.37 7.50 4.78
N ASP A 64 6.99 7.02 5.86
CA ASP A 64 8.22 7.59 6.44
C ASP A 64 9.38 7.71 5.44
N ARG A 65 9.36 6.91 4.35
CA ARG A 65 10.44 6.87 3.35
C ARG A 65 10.00 7.22 1.93
N THR A 66 8.70 7.30 1.66
CA THR A 66 8.17 7.56 0.31
C THR A 66 7.30 8.82 0.22
N GLU A 67 6.94 9.44 1.34
CA GLU A 67 6.16 10.69 1.41
C GLU A 67 4.89 10.72 0.52
N PRO A 68 3.98 9.73 0.62
CA PRO A 68 2.79 9.65 -0.20
C PRO A 68 1.69 10.61 0.29
N ILE A 69 0.73 10.89 -0.57
CA ILE A 69 -0.56 11.46 -0.16
C ILE A 69 -1.46 10.34 0.34
N PHE A 70 -2.01 10.49 1.55
CA PHE A 70 -3.04 9.59 2.07
C PHE A 70 -4.42 9.98 1.56
N ILE A 71 -5.19 8.98 1.12
CA ILE A 71 -6.61 9.10 0.74
C ILE A 71 -7.38 8.11 1.60
N CYS A 72 -8.16 8.61 2.55
CA CYS A 72 -8.90 7.79 3.50
C CYS A 72 -10.27 8.41 3.81
N VAL A 73 -11.20 7.58 4.26
CA VAL A 73 -12.51 8.03 4.77
C VAL A 73 -12.36 8.50 6.22
N ASN A 74 -13.16 9.50 6.60
CA ASN A 74 -13.25 10.03 7.95
C ASN A 74 -14.24 9.23 8.80
#